data_AF-A0A1I5YDD4-F1
#
_entry.id   AF-A0A1I5YDD4-F1
#
_cell.length_a   1.000
_cell.length_b   1.000
_cell.length_c   1.000
_cell.angle_alpha   90.00
_cell.angle_beta   90.00
_cell.angle_gamma   90.00
#
_symmetry.space_group_name_H-M   'P 1'
#
loop_
_entity.id
_entity.type
_entity.pdbx_description
1 polymer ?
#
loop_
_entity_poly.entity_id
_entity_poly.type
_entity_poly.pdbx_seq_one_letter_code
_entity_poly.pdbx_strand_id
1 'polypeptide(L)'
;MTTISLNNEQKRIIEEIPAVGDFSNIYFYTIKSKLDAEFISILDIVIGVNDTTLSKWLNVTPRTFRNYKNNSKLVLKDNIKEHIILILSLYKHGIEVFDNVENFELWLSQKNYLLDNHAPVDFLETISGIKFIDNRLNAIEFGENV
;
A
#
# COMPACT_ATOMS: atom_id res chain seq x y z
N MET A 1 -12.73 -14.77 3.85
CA MET A 1 -12.00 -14.14 4.97
C MET A 1 -12.79 -12.94 5.41
N THR A 2 -12.90 -12.69 6.71
CA THR A 2 -13.74 -11.63 7.28
C THR A 2 -13.21 -10.27 6.84
N THR A 3 -13.83 -9.65 5.83
CA THR A 3 -13.54 -8.28 5.44
C THR A 3 -14.08 -7.37 6.53
N ILE A 4 -13.23 -7.07 7.51
CA ILE A 4 -13.50 -5.99 8.46
C ILE A 4 -13.55 -4.71 7.62
N SER A 5 -14.74 -4.13 7.47
CA SER A 5 -14.90 -2.89 6.70
C SER A 5 -14.20 -1.74 7.41
N LEU A 6 -13.49 -0.90 6.65
CA LEU A 6 -12.88 0.32 7.19
C LEU A 6 -13.93 1.18 7.89
N ASN A 7 -13.58 1.71 9.07
CA ASN A 7 -14.42 2.67 9.76
C ASN A 7 -14.40 4.04 9.03
N ASN A 8 -15.27 4.97 9.45
CA ASN A 8 -15.40 6.27 8.76
C ASN A 8 -14.11 7.11 8.77
N GLU A 9 -13.31 7.03 9.84
CA GLU A 9 -12.03 7.72 9.92
C GLU A 9 -11.01 7.11 8.94
N GLN A 10 -10.93 5.79 8.89
CA GLN A 10 -10.06 5.07 7.98
C GLN A 10 -10.42 5.31 6.51
N LYS A 11 -11.72 5.37 6.18
CA LYS A 11 -12.19 5.74 4.83
C LYS A 11 -11.73 7.14 4.44
N ARG A 12 -11.92 8.13 5.34
CA ARG A 12 -11.45 9.50 5.12
C ARG A 12 -9.93 9.55 4.92
N ILE A 13 -9.17 8.77 5.69
CA ILE A 13 -7.71 8.69 5.52
C ILE A 13 -7.36 8.22 4.11
N ILE A 14 -7.97 7.13 3.62
CA ILE A 14 -7.74 6.64 2.25
C ILE A 14 -8.14 7.69 1.19
N GLU A 15 -9.28 8.35 1.37
CA GLU A 15 -9.75 9.41 0.45
C GLU A 15 -8.75 10.58 0.37
N GLU A 16 -8.15 10.97 1.50
CA GLU A 16 -7.19 12.07 1.60
C GLU A 16 -5.74 11.69 1.22
N ILE A 17 -5.41 10.41 1.09
CA ILE A 17 -4.07 9.97 0.70
C ILE A 17 -3.76 10.50 -0.72
N PRO A 18 -2.62 11.20 -0.91
CA PRO A 18 -2.18 11.67 -2.21
C PRO A 18 -1.86 10.52 -3.16
N ALA A 19 -1.95 10.76 -4.47
CA ALA A 19 -1.56 9.79 -5.49
C ALA A 19 -0.05 9.49 -5.43
N VAL A 20 0.36 8.27 -5.82
CA VAL A 20 1.76 7.81 -5.78
C VAL A 20 2.71 8.75 -6.55
N GLY A 21 2.25 9.31 -7.67
CA GLY A 21 3.01 10.27 -8.48
C GLY A 21 3.15 11.68 -7.88
N ASP A 22 2.37 12.03 -6.85
CA ASP A 22 2.39 13.36 -6.22
C ASP A 22 3.40 13.42 -5.06
N PHE A 23 4.68 13.45 -5.41
CA PHE A 23 5.77 13.37 -4.42
C PHE A 23 5.75 14.49 -3.39
N SER A 24 5.31 15.69 -3.79
CA SER A 24 5.27 16.84 -2.87
C SER A 24 4.20 16.63 -1.80
N ASN A 25 3.00 16.22 -2.20
CA ASN A 25 1.93 15.98 -1.24
C ASN A 25 2.18 14.71 -0.42
N ILE A 26 2.77 13.65 -0.98
CA ILE A 26 3.22 12.47 -0.21
C ILE A 26 4.20 12.89 0.89
N TYR A 27 5.21 13.71 0.55
CA TYR A 27 6.16 14.22 1.54
C TYR A 27 5.47 15.02 2.65
N PHE A 28 4.65 16.01 2.30
CA PHE A 28 3.95 16.82 3.30
C PHE A 28 2.96 16.01 4.14
N TYR A 29 2.27 15.05 3.54
CA TYR A 29 1.35 14.15 4.24
C TYR A 29 2.10 13.26 5.23
N THR A 30 3.27 12.75 4.85
CA THR A 30 4.14 11.94 5.72
C THR A 30 4.58 12.72 6.95
N ILE A 31 5.13 13.93 6.78
CA ILE A 31 5.69 14.69 7.92
C ILE A 31 4.62 15.33 8.83
N LYS A 32 3.43 15.62 8.30
CA LYS A 32 2.36 16.30 9.06
C LYS A 32 1.40 15.32 9.75
N SER A 33 1.25 14.11 9.22
CA SER A 33 0.32 13.12 9.76
C SER A 33 0.79 12.57 11.11
N LYS A 34 -0.18 12.41 12.02
CA LYS A 34 -0.02 11.80 13.34
C LYS A 34 -0.90 10.55 13.50
N LEU A 35 -1.08 9.85 12.38
CA LEU A 35 -2.05 8.76 12.19
C LEU A 35 -1.32 7.40 12.02
N ASP A 36 -0.17 7.26 12.68
CA ASP A 36 0.77 6.18 12.44
C ASP A 36 0.18 4.80 12.78
N ALA A 37 -0.61 4.72 13.85
CA ALA A 37 -1.32 3.50 14.23
C ALA A 37 -2.43 3.17 13.23
N GLU A 38 -3.14 4.19 12.75
CA GLU A 38 -4.22 4.07 11.78
C GLU A 38 -3.68 3.58 10.43
N PHE A 39 -2.53 4.09 9.95
CA PHE A 39 -1.91 3.59 8.73
C PHE A 39 -1.57 2.09 8.80
N ILE A 40 -1.03 1.62 9.93
CA ILE A 40 -0.78 0.19 10.14
C ILE A 40 -2.07 -0.61 10.18
N SER A 41 -3.10 -0.08 10.86
CA SER A 41 -4.40 -0.75 10.93
C SER A 41 -5.08 -0.85 9.56
N ILE A 42 -5.01 0.21 8.75
CA ILE A 42 -5.58 0.21 7.40
C ILE A 42 -4.81 -0.78 6.53
N LEU A 43 -3.47 -0.76 6.57
CA LEU A 43 -2.62 -1.69 5.83
C LEU A 43 -2.97 -3.15 6.15
N ASP A 44 -3.15 -3.47 7.43
CA ASP A 44 -3.52 -4.81 7.88
C ASP A 44 -4.91 -5.25 7.40
N ILE A 45 -5.88 -4.32 7.40
CA ILE A 45 -7.27 -4.57 7.01
C ILE A 45 -7.42 -4.71 5.50
N VAL A 46 -6.86 -3.77 4.73
CA VAL A 46 -7.07 -3.68 3.27
C VAL A 46 -6.39 -4.83 2.56
N ILE A 47 -5.18 -5.18 2.99
CA ILE A 47 -4.33 -6.09 2.23
C ILE A 47 -4.61 -7.55 2.60
N GLY A 48 -5.14 -7.83 3.80
CA GLY A 48 -5.57 -9.17 4.19
C GLY A 48 -4.48 -10.26 4.14
N VAL A 49 -3.22 -9.89 3.89
CA VAL A 49 -2.06 -10.80 3.87
C VAL A 49 -1.50 -10.99 5.28
N ASN A 50 -0.73 -12.05 5.47
CA ASN A 50 -0.14 -12.35 6.77
C ASN A 50 0.95 -11.34 7.18
N ASP A 51 1.19 -11.23 8.50
CA ASP A 51 2.21 -10.35 9.09
C ASP A 51 3.60 -10.52 8.45
N THR A 52 3.94 -11.72 7.98
CA THR A 52 5.25 -11.99 7.35
C THR A 52 5.38 -11.24 6.03
N THR A 53 4.35 -11.26 5.19
CA THR A 53 4.31 -10.54 3.90
C THR A 53 4.39 -9.02 4.12
N LEU A 54 3.56 -8.46 4.99
CA LEU A 54 3.58 -7.02 5.28
C LEU A 54 4.93 -6.58 5.87
N SER A 55 5.50 -7.40 6.76
CA SER A 55 6.82 -7.10 7.33
C SER A 55 7.94 -7.12 6.27
N LYS A 56 7.83 -8.01 5.27
CA LYS A 56 8.77 -8.09 4.15
C LYS A 56 8.72 -6.81 3.30
N TRP A 57 7.53 -6.39 2.88
CA TRP A 57 7.37 -5.15 2.09
C TRP A 57 7.93 -3.93 2.81
N LEU A 58 7.71 -3.83 4.12
CA LEU A 58 8.20 -2.72 4.94
C LEU A 58 9.67 -2.87 5.36
N ASN A 59 10.36 -3.93 4.95
CA ASN A 59 11.73 -4.25 5.36
C ASN A 59 11.93 -4.24 6.90
N VAL A 60 10.94 -4.76 7.63
CA VAL A 60 11.01 -4.93 9.09
C VAL A 60 10.83 -6.40 9.46
N THR A 61 11.18 -6.76 10.70
CA THR A 61 10.93 -8.12 11.16
C THR A 61 9.43 -8.33 11.43
N PRO A 62 8.91 -9.57 11.31
CA PRO A 62 7.52 -9.87 11.70
C PRO A 62 7.21 -9.47 13.16
N ARG A 63 8.22 -9.55 14.05
CA ARG A 63 8.10 -9.10 15.45
C ARG A 63 7.90 -7.59 15.53
N THR A 64 8.68 -6.83 14.76
CA THR A 64 8.54 -5.37 14.68
C THR A 64 7.17 -4.98 14.14
N PHE A 65 6.70 -5.62 13.08
CA PHE A 65 5.37 -5.37 12.52
C PHE A 65 4.25 -5.67 13.53
N ARG A 66 4.32 -6.79 14.25
CA ARG A 66 3.39 -7.09 15.34
C ARG A 66 3.42 -6.06 16.46
N ASN A 67 4.59 -5.51 16.78
CA ASN A 67 4.68 -4.44 17.78
C ASN A 67 3.97 -3.17 17.29
N TYR A 68 4.04 -2.86 15.99
CA TYR A 68 3.31 -1.72 15.42
C TYR A 68 1.79 -1.90 15.56
N LYS A 69 1.26 -3.07 15.21
CA LYS A 69 -0.18 -3.39 15.32
C LYS A 69 -0.75 -3.25 16.73
N ASN A 70 0.07 -3.55 17.74
CA ASN A 70 -0.37 -3.58 19.14
C ASN A 70 -0.02 -2.30 19.92
N ASN A 71 0.50 -1.26 19.26
CA ASN A 71 0.92 -0.03 19.92
C ASN A 71 0.00 1.15 19.56
N SER A 72 -0.91 1.52 20.46
CA SER A 72 -1.81 2.66 20.26
C SER A 72 -1.12 4.04 20.29
N LYS A 73 0.15 4.12 20.72
CA LYS A 73 0.97 5.34 20.71
C LYS A 73 2.14 5.19 19.73
N LEU A 74 1.92 4.45 18.64
CA LEU A 74 2.95 4.20 17.63
C LEU A 74 3.45 5.53 17.05
N VAL A 75 4.77 5.63 16.92
CA VAL A 75 5.44 6.67 16.15
C VAL A 75 6.40 5.96 15.20
N LEU A 76 6.11 6.07 13.91
CA LEU A 76 6.91 5.48 12.84
C LEU A 76 8.05 6.42 12.47
N LYS A 77 9.15 5.83 11.99
CA LYS A 77 10.15 6.61 11.25
C LYS A 77 9.55 7.07 9.93
N ASP A 78 9.90 8.28 9.49
CA ASP A 78 9.36 8.89 8.27
C ASP A 78 9.49 7.99 7.05
N ASN A 79 10.62 7.28 6.89
CA ASN A 79 10.82 6.36 5.77
C ASN A 79 9.85 5.17 5.77
N ILE A 80 9.51 4.62 6.94
CA ILE A 80 8.53 3.53 7.05
C ILE A 80 7.12 4.07 6.83
N LYS A 81 6.83 5.25 7.37
CA LYS A 81 5.54 5.93 7.21
C LYS A 81 5.26 6.25 5.74
N GLU A 82 6.23 6.84 5.03
CA GLU A 82 6.15 7.13 3.60
C GLU A 82 5.91 5.86 2.78
N HIS A 83 6.62 4.78 3.10
CA HIS A 83 6.43 3.48 2.44
C HIS A 83 5.01 2.96 2.61
N ILE A 84 4.47 2.98 3.83
CA ILE A 84 3.08 2.55 4.09
C ILE A 84 2.10 3.44 3.32
N ILE A 85 2.26 4.76 3.37
CA ILE A 85 1.40 5.71 2.65
C ILE A 85 1.40 5.40 1.15
N LEU A 86 2.56 5.12 0.56
CA LEU A 86 2.67 4.79 -0.86
C LEU A 86 2.05 3.45 -1.21
N ILE A 87 2.15 2.43 -0.36
CA ILE A 87 1.41 1.18 -0.55
C ILE A 87 -0.10 1.44 -0.49
N LEU A 88 -0.58 2.18 0.50
CA LEU A 88 -2.01 2.52 0.61
C LEU A 88 -2.50 3.34 -0.60
N SER A 89 -1.69 4.26 -1.09
CA SER A 89 -1.97 5.03 -2.30
C SER A 89 -2.05 4.14 -3.55
N LEU A 90 -1.12 3.17 -3.69
CA LEU A 90 -1.16 2.19 -4.76
C LEU A 90 -2.44 1.33 -4.69
N TYR A 91 -2.86 0.89 -3.50
CA TYR A 91 -4.09 0.12 -3.34
C TYR A 91 -5.33 0.93 -3.69
N LYS A 92 -5.37 2.21 -3.32
CA LYS A 92 -6.44 3.12 -3.73
C LYS A 92 -6.56 3.18 -5.25
N HIS A 93 -5.45 3.47 -5.93
CA HIS A 93 -5.41 3.53 -7.39
C HIS A 93 -5.75 2.16 -8.03
N GLY A 94 -5.20 1.07 -7.52
CA GLY A 94 -5.51 -0.29 -8.00
C GLY A 94 -6.99 -0.64 -7.88
N ILE A 95 -7.65 -0.27 -6.79
CA ILE A 95 -9.10 -0.47 -6.62
C ILE A 95 -9.89 0.38 -7.61
N GLU A 96 -9.45 1.60 -7.93
CA GLU A 96 -10.08 2.45 -8.95
C GLU A 96 -9.97 1.82 -10.35
N VAL A 97 -8.84 1.17 -10.68
CA VAL A 97 -8.61 0.51 -11.97
C VAL A 97 -9.34 -0.85 -12.09
N PHE A 98 -9.42 -1.62 -11.00
CA PHE A 98 -9.91 -3.01 -10.99
C PHE A 98 -11.28 -3.20 -10.31
N ASP A 99 -11.96 -2.11 -9.99
CA ASP A 99 -13.26 -2.00 -9.29
C ASP A 99 -13.29 -2.45 -7.81
N ASN A 100 -12.46 -3.40 -7.41
CA ASN A 100 -12.42 -3.93 -6.06
C ASN A 100 -11.04 -4.48 -5.69
N VAL A 101 -10.84 -4.68 -4.38
CA VAL A 101 -9.57 -5.14 -3.82
C VAL A 101 -9.24 -6.57 -4.25
N GLU A 102 -10.24 -7.45 -4.39
CA GLU A 102 -10.02 -8.84 -4.78
C GLU A 102 -9.45 -8.97 -6.19
N ASN A 103 -9.96 -8.18 -7.14
CA ASN A 103 -9.45 -8.14 -8.51
C ASN A 103 -8.04 -7.54 -8.58
N PHE A 104 -7.80 -6.47 -7.81
CA PHE A 104 -6.48 -5.85 -7.77
C PHE A 104 -5.43 -6.79 -7.16
N GLU A 105 -5.75 -7.48 -6.06
CA GLU A 105 -4.89 -8.49 -5.43
C GLU A 105 -4.61 -9.68 -6.36
N LEU A 106 -5.63 -10.11 -7.13
CA LEU A 106 -5.44 -11.13 -8.14
C LEU A 106 -4.39 -10.67 -9.17
N TRP A 107 -4.50 -9.46 -9.69
CA TRP A 107 -3.50 -8.90 -10.61
C TRP A 107 -2.12 -8.75 -9.96
N LEU A 108 -2.04 -8.25 -8.72
CA LEU A 108 -0.78 -8.11 -7.98
C LEU A 108 -0.04 -9.43 -7.78
N SER A 109 -0.77 -10.53 -7.62
CA SER A 109 -0.23 -11.88 -7.39
C SER A 109 0.16 -12.63 -8.66
N GLN A 110 -0.29 -12.18 -9.83
CA GLN A 110 -0.07 -12.85 -11.10
C GLN A 110 1.31 -12.50 -11.68
N LYS A 111 2.07 -13.54 -12.06
CA LYS A 111 3.31 -13.34 -12.80
C LYS A 111 3.02 -12.67 -14.13
N ASN A 112 3.80 -11.65 -14.45
CA ASN A 112 3.65 -10.91 -15.68
C ASN A 112 4.93 -11.04 -16.53
N TYR A 113 4.77 -11.46 -17.79
CA TYR A 113 5.87 -11.61 -18.73
C TYR A 113 6.61 -10.29 -18.98
N LEU A 114 5.89 -9.17 -18.97
CA LEU A 114 6.45 -7.82 -19.15
C LEU A 114 7.17 -7.30 -17.90
N LEU A 115 7.07 -8.02 -16.78
CA LEU A 115 7.80 -7.78 -15.54
C LEU A 115 8.85 -8.85 -15.28
N ASP A 116 9.49 -9.37 -16.35
CA ASP A 116 10.48 -10.45 -16.29
C ASP A 116 9.97 -11.70 -15.54
N ASN A 117 8.67 -12.01 -15.67
CA ASN A 117 7.97 -13.09 -14.98
C ASN A 117 7.89 -12.96 -13.45
N HIS A 118 8.12 -11.77 -12.90
CA HIS A 118 7.81 -11.44 -11.51
C HIS A 118 6.34 -11.04 -11.38
N ALA A 119 5.78 -11.21 -10.19
CA ALA A 119 4.47 -10.67 -9.88
C ALA A 119 4.61 -9.18 -9.47
N PRO A 120 3.65 -8.30 -9.79
CA PRO A 120 3.72 -6.90 -9.39
C PRO A 120 4.01 -6.70 -7.88
N VAL A 121 3.47 -7.59 -7.05
CA VAL A 121 3.68 -7.59 -5.59
C VAL A 121 5.15 -7.71 -5.16
N ASP A 122 5.99 -8.33 -5.99
CA ASP A 122 7.42 -8.54 -5.69
C ASP A 122 8.21 -7.21 -5.70
N PHE A 123 7.66 -6.15 -6.28
CA PHE A 123 8.31 -4.84 -6.39
C PHE A 123 7.98 -3.92 -5.21
N LEU A 124 7.05 -4.29 -4.32
CA LEU A 124 6.54 -3.41 -3.26
C LEU A 124 7.51 -3.19 -2.08
N GLU A 125 8.66 -3.87 -2.08
CA GLU A 125 9.71 -3.71 -1.06
C GLU A 125 10.48 -2.39 -1.18
N THR A 126 10.30 -1.64 -2.27
CA THR A 126 11.01 -0.37 -2.49
C THR A 126 10.07 0.72 -2.97
N ILE A 127 10.38 1.98 -2.61
CA ILE A 127 9.64 3.14 -3.09
C ILE A 127 9.63 3.23 -4.62
N SER A 128 10.77 2.96 -5.25
CA SER A 128 10.88 2.92 -6.72
C SER A 128 10.04 1.83 -7.34
N GLY A 129 9.97 0.65 -6.71
CA GLY A 129 9.15 -0.46 -7.19
C GLY A 129 7.66 -0.18 -7.07
N ILE A 130 7.20 0.45 -5.98
CA ILE A 130 5.81 0.92 -5.85
C ILE A 130 5.44 1.88 -6.97
N LYS A 131 6.29 2.90 -7.23
CA LYS A 131 6.08 3.85 -8.34
C LYS A 131 6.08 3.16 -9.70
N PHE A 132 6.93 2.15 -9.88
CA PHE A 132 6.97 1.38 -11.11
C PHE A 132 5.67 0.63 -11.36
N ILE A 133 5.09 0.00 -10.33
CA ILE A 133 3.80 -0.69 -10.44
C ILE A 133 2.65 0.31 -10.63
N ASP A 134 2.68 1.46 -9.96
CA ASP A 134 1.70 2.53 -10.18
C ASP A 134 1.70 3.03 -11.63
N ASN A 135 2.89 3.18 -12.24
CA ASN A 135 3.00 3.49 -13.67
C ASN A 135 2.38 2.42 -14.58
N ARG A 136 2.38 1.14 -14.15
CA ARG A 136 1.67 0.08 -14.89
C ARG A 136 0.16 0.24 -14.76
N LEU A 137 -0.35 0.58 -13.58
CA LEU A 137 -1.78 0.90 -13.40
C LEU A 137 -2.22 2.05 -14.32
N ASN A 138 -1.46 3.15 -14.34
CA ASN A 138 -1.73 4.27 -15.26
C ASN A 138 -1.80 3.79 -16.73
N ALA A 139 -0.88 2.92 -17.15
CA ALA A 139 -0.87 2.40 -18.52
C ALA A 139 -2.10 1.52 -18.84
N ILE A 140 -2.58 0.72 -17.87
CA ILE A 140 -3.81 -0.08 -18.01
C ILE A 140 -5.02 0.84 -18.22
N GLU A 141 -5.11 1.97 -17.50
CA GLU A 141 -6.20 2.93 -17.68
C GLU A 141 -6.25 3.52 -19.11
N PHE A 142 -5.08 3.69 -19.75
CA PHE A 142 -4.99 4.14 -21.14
C PHE A 142 -5.14 3.00 -22.17
N GLY A 143 -5.43 1.77 -21.72
CA GLY A 143 -5.67 0.61 -22.58
C GLY A 143 -4.39 -0.06 -23.09
N GLU A 144 -3.24 0.19 -22.46
CA GLU A 144 -2.02 -0.54 -22.77
C GLU A 144 -2.02 -1.95 -22.14
N ASN A 145 -1.46 -2.91 -22.88
CA ASN A 145 -1.16 -4.23 -22.33
C ASN A 145 0.17 -4.17 -21.59
N VAL A 146 0.14 -4.22 -20.26
CA VAL A 146 1.31 -4.12 -19.39
C VAL A 146 1.43 -5.25 -18.38
#